data_AF-A0A368R522-F1
#
_entry.id   AF-A0A368R522-F1
#
_cell.length_a   1.000
_cell.length_b   1.000
_cell.length_c   1.000
_cell.angle_alpha   90.00
_cell.angle_beta   90.00
_cell.angle_gamma   90.00
#
_symmetry.space_group_name_H-M   'P 1'
#
loop_
_entity.id
_entity.type
_entity.pdbx_description
1 polymer ?
#
loop_
_entity_poly.entity_id
_entity_poly.type
_entity_poly.pdbx_seq_one_letter_code
_entity_poly.pdbx_strand_id
1 'polypeptide(L)'
;MLGVPTYVRYIEEMFKGTIVDGQASVIPSSSTQDKGDDEGDLGDEEGEEQEEDEFLASPMSSSNRKRTNSTASTATSTNKKSKSPMVKMFQGLLVDLQVSRSKEEAALAEMVKQREEELEKRH
;
A
#
# COMPACT_ATOMS: atom_id res chain seq x y z
N MET A 1 -5.18 -48.03 11.80
CA MET A 1 -4.86 -47.39 10.50
C MET A 1 -5.86 -46.27 10.28
N LEU A 2 -5.43 -45.11 9.78
CA LEU A 2 -6.38 -44.17 9.14
C LEU A 2 -6.61 -44.68 7.71
N GLY A 3 -7.86 -44.80 7.29
CA GLY A 3 -8.20 -45.13 5.91
C GLY A 3 -8.13 -43.90 5.00
N VAL A 4 -8.11 -44.12 3.68
CA VAL A 4 -8.28 -43.04 2.70
C VAL A 4 -9.65 -42.39 2.92
N PRO A 5 -9.77 -41.05 3.03
CA PRO A 5 -11.05 -40.40 3.25
C PRO A 5 -12.04 -40.66 2.10
N THR A 6 -13.30 -40.89 2.44
CA THR A 6 -14.37 -41.20 1.46
C THR A 6 -14.59 -40.12 0.42
N TYR A 7 -14.18 -38.88 0.70
CA TYR A 7 -14.34 -37.75 -0.21
C TYR A 7 -13.28 -37.66 -1.32
N VAL A 8 -12.19 -38.44 -1.28
CA VAL A 8 -11.07 -38.30 -2.24
C VAL A 8 -11.51 -38.45 -3.70
N ARG A 9 -12.45 -39.36 -3.99
CA ARG A 9 -13.02 -39.52 -5.34
C ARG A 9 -13.75 -38.27 -5.85
N TYR A 10 -14.41 -37.50 -4.97
CA TYR A 10 -15.06 -36.26 -5.36
C TYR A 10 -14.05 -35.14 -5.62
N ILE A 11 -12.90 -35.15 -4.93
CA ILE A 11 -11.78 -34.25 -5.23
C ILE A 11 -11.21 -34.57 -6.62
N GLU A 12 -10.96 -35.85 -6.90
CA GLU A 12 -10.51 -36.33 -8.21
C GLU A 12 -11.47 -35.93 -9.35
N GLU A 13 -12.78 -36.04 -9.11
CA GLU A 13 -13.82 -35.64 -10.06
C GLU A 13 -13.86 -34.11 -10.28
N MET A 14 -13.81 -33.31 -9.22
CA MET A 14 -13.86 -31.84 -9.30
C MET A 14 -12.63 -31.19 -9.97
N PHE A 15 -11.45 -31.79 -9.81
CA PHE A 15 -10.21 -31.27 -10.42
C PHE A 15 -9.82 -31.98 -11.73
N LYS A 16 -10.69 -32.84 -12.27
CA LYS A 16 -10.44 -33.59 -13.50
C LYS A 16 -10.27 -32.64 -14.69
N GLY A 17 -9.06 -32.58 -15.24
CA GLY A 17 -8.70 -31.67 -16.34
C GLY A 17 -8.25 -30.28 -15.91
N THR A 18 -8.22 -29.98 -14.60
CA THR A 18 -7.58 -28.76 -14.08
C THR A 18 -6.07 -28.94 -14.03
N ILE A 19 -5.31 -28.09 -14.73
CA ILE A 19 -3.85 -28.04 -14.66
C ILE A 19 -3.45 -26.83 -13.81
N VAL A 20 -2.61 -27.04 -12.80
CA VAL A 20 -2.05 -25.97 -11.95
C VAL A 20 -0.66 -25.60 -12.47
N ASP A 21 -0.62 -24.86 -13.57
CA ASP A 21 0.60 -24.48 -14.30
C ASP A 21 1.42 -23.36 -13.60
N GLY A 22 1.02 -22.91 -12.41
CA GLY A 22 1.74 -21.91 -11.64
C GLY A 22 1.71 -20.48 -12.19
N GLN A 23 1.21 -20.23 -13.40
CA GLN A 23 1.13 -18.87 -13.99
C GLN A 23 0.33 -17.85 -13.15
N ALA A 24 -0.66 -18.32 -12.38
CA ALA A 24 -1.43 -17.50 -11.44
C ALA A 24 -0.77 -17.39 -10.03
N SER A 25 0.41 -17.96 -9.84
CA SER A 25 1.17 -17.83 -8.59
C SER A 25 2.06 -16.60 -8.62
N VAL A 26 2.05 -15.85 -7.52
CA VAL A 26 2.90 -14.67 -7.32
C VAL A 26 3.78 -14.93 -6.12
N ILE A 27 5.10 -14.77 -6.26
CA ILE A 27 6.04 -14.86 -5.14
C ILE A 27 6.15 -13.46 -4.52
N PRO A 28 5.71 -13.25 -3.27
CA PRO A 28 5.90 -11.97 -2.60
C PRO A 28 7.40 -11.64 -2.52
N SER A 29 7.75 -10.39 -2.84
CA SER A 29 9.13 -9.91 -2.97
C SER A 29 9.94 -10.38 -4.19
N SER A 30 9.38 -11.10 -5.17
CA SER A 30 10.05 -11.31 -6.48
C SER A 30 9.94 -10.09 -7.39
N SER A 31 10.37 -8.92 -6.92
CA SER A 31 10.39 -7.67 -7.70
C SER A 31 11.58 -7.60 -8.67
N THR A 32 11.76 -8.64 -9.48
CA THR A 32 12.55 -8.56 -10.72
C THR A 32 11.69 -7.85 -11.77
N GLN A 33 11.57 -6.53 -11.61
CA GLN A 33 11.11 -5.63 -12.65
C GLN A 33 12.18 -5.67 -13.75
N ASP A 34 11.96 -6.50 -14.76
CA ASP A 34 12.87 -6.60 -15.89
C ASP A 34 12.89 -5.26 -16.65
N LYS A 35 14.07 -4.83 -17.08
CA LYS A 35 14.27 -3.48 -17.63
C LYS A 35 13.98 -3.47 -19.13
N GLY A 36 12.69 -3.42 -19.46
CA GLY A 36 12.25 -2.78 -20.69
C GLY A 36 12.50 -1.27 -20.58
N ASP A 37 13.63 -0.82 -21.13
CA ASP A 37 13.91 0.60 -21.32
C ASP A 37 13.18 1.08 -22.59
N ASP A 38 12.25 2.03 -22.44
CA ASP A 38 11.83 2.93 -23.52
C ASP A 38 11.42 4.30 -22.95
N GLU A 39 11.82 5.38 -23.61
CA GLU A 39 11.59 6.77 -23.21
C GLU A 39 10.67 7.43 -24.24
N GLY A 40 9.35 7.42 -23.99
CA GLY A 40 8.32 7.83 -24.95
C GLY A 40 7.22 8.68 -24.34
N ASP A 41 7.12 9.92 -24.81
CA ASP A 41 6.01 10.87 -24.60
C ASP A 41 5.12 10.92 -25.86
N LEU A 42 3.91 11.51 -25.75
CA LEU A 42 2.94 11.88 -26.81
C LEU A 42 2.00 10.80 -27.42
N GLY A 43 0.73 11.20 -27.65
CA GLY A 43 -0.34 10.46 -28.39
C GLY A 43 -1.13 9.45 -27.54
N ASP A 44 -2.47 9.38 -27.49
CA ASP A 44 -3.61 9.85 -28.32
C ASP A 44 -3.94 9.04 -29.60
N GLU A 45 -5.24 9.02 -29.97
CA GLU A 45 -5.96 8.05 -30.85
C GLU A 45 -6.07 6.62 -30.24
N GLU A 46 -7.21 5.92 -30.13
CA GLU A 46 -8.46 5.73 -30.93
C GLU A 46 -8.43 4.42 -31.77
N GLY A 47 -9.60 3.78 -31.99
CA GLY A 47 -9.77 2.40 -32.48
C GLY A 47 -10.24 1.44 -31.38
N GLU A 48 -11.51 1.03 -31.25
CA GLU A 48 -12.37 0.24 -32.18
C GLU A 48 -11.91 -1.23 -32.36
N GLU A 49 -12.75 -2.27 -32.45
CA GLU A 49 -14.06 -2.64 -31.86
C GLU A 49 -14.07 -4.21 -31.80
N GLN A 50 -15.14 -4.88 -31.33
CA GLN A 50 -15.22 -6.35 -31.29
C GLN A 50 -16.26 -6.90 -32.28
N GLU A 51 -15.82 -7.76 -33.22
CA GLU A 51 -16.65 -8.64 -34.06
C GLU A 51 -15.91 -9.98 -34.28
N GLU A 52 -16.51 -11.16 -34.45
CA GLU A 52 -17.94 -11.51 -34.62
C GLU A 52 -18.74 -11.58 -33.28
N ASP A 53 -19.20 -12.66 -32.65
CA ASP A 53 -19.21 -14.13 -32.83
C ASP A 53 -20.56 -14.66 -32.30
N GLU A 54 -21.03 -15.82 -32.78
CA GLU A 54 -22.37 -16.34 -32.48
C GLU A 54 -22.36 -17.86 -32.19
N PHE A 55 -22.77 -18.28 -30.98
CA PHE A 55 -23.97 -19.14 -30.79
C PHE A 55 -24.33 -19.37 -29.30
N LEU A 56 -25.59 -19.79 -29.07
CA LEU A 56 -26.19 -20.20 -27.79
C LEU A 56 -26.40 -19.09 -26.73
N ALA A 57 -27.50 -18.33 -26.91
CA ALA A 57 -27.95 -17.30 -25.99
C ALA A 57 -28.25 -17.82 -24.57
N SER A 58 -27.49 -17.33 -23.59
CA SER A 58 -27.92 -17.31 -22.18
C SER A 58 -28.85 -16.12 -21.92
N PRO A 59 -29.83 -16.21 -21.00
CA PRO A 59 -30.80 -15.14 -20.77
C PRO A 59 -30.12 -13.90 -20.19
N MET A 60 -30.04 -12.83 -20.99
CA MET A 60 -29.45 -11.55 -20.58
C MET A 60 -30.24 -10.92 -19.43
N SER A 61 -29.62 -10.82 -18.25
CA SER A 61 -30.18 -10.09 -17.11
C SER A 61 -30.14 -8.58 -17.39
N SER A 62 -31.28 -8.03 -17.83
CA SER A 62 -31.46 -6.62 -18.19
C SER A 62 -31.59 -5.70 -16.95
N SER A 63 -30.65 -5.81 -16.00
CA SER A 63 -30.63 -5.02 -14.77
C SER A 63 -29.63 -3.86 -14.85
N ASN A 64 -30.18 -2.64 -14.93
CA ASN A 64 -29.50 -1.35 -14.83
C ASN A 64 -28.32 -1.09 -15.79
N ARG A 65 -28.65 -0.36 -16.86
CA ARG A 65 -27.72 0.38 -17.73
C ARG A 65 -26.97 1.48 -16.95
N LYS A 66 -25.99 1.11 -16.14
CA LYS A 66 -25.02 2.04 -15.55
C LYS A 66 -23.99 2.41 -16.63
N ARG A 67 -23.82 3.72 -16.84
CA ARG A 67 -22.99 4.28 -17.91
C ARG A 67 -21.51 3.97 -17.72
N THR A 68 -20.77 3.99 -18.83
CA THR A 68 -19.32 4.15 -18.87
C THR A 68 -18.88 5.42 -18.13
N ASN A 69 -17.60 5.45 -17.74
CA ASN A 69 -17.03 6.37 -16.76
C ASN A 69 -17.72 6.33 -15.38
N SER A 70 -17.33 5.32 -14.60
CA SER A 70 -17.48 5.30 -13.15
C SER A 70 -16.10 5.21 -12.49
N THR A 71 -15.40 6.33 -12.40
CA THR A 71 -14.19 6.53 -11.55
C THR A 71 -14.54 6.53 -10.05
N ALA A 72 -15.35 5.55 -9.64
CA ALA A 72 -15.71 5.27 -8.27
C ALA A 72 -14.51 4.67 -7.53
N SER A 73 -13.59 5.54 -7.12
CA SER A 73 -12.37 5.20 -6.37
C SER A 73 -12.68 4.43 -5.08
N THR A 74 -12.58 3.10 -5.18
CA THR A 74 -12.32 2.20 -4.03
C THR A 74 -10.99 2.52 -3.35
N ALA A 75 -10.14 3.33 -3.99
CA ALA A 75 -8.97 3.99 -3.42
C ALA A 75 -9.28 4.90 -2.21
N THR A 76 -10.56 5.20 -1.91
CA THR A 76 -10.98 5.68 -0.58
C THR A 76 -10.98 4.56 0.48
N SER A 77 -9.89 3.78 0.52
CA SER A 77 -9.55 2.97 1.70
C SER A 77 -9.60 3.88 2.92
N THR A 78 -10.25 3.45 4.00
CA THR A 78 -10.43 4.30 5.17
C THR A 78 -9.07 4.80 5.66
N ASN A 79 -8.86 6.13 5.66
CA ASN A 79 -7.57 6.72 6.06
C ASN A 79 -7.13 6.04 7.35
N LYS A 80 -5.94 5.42 7.36
CA LYS A 80 -5.47 4.56 8.45
C LYS A 80 -5.11 5.41 9.69
N LYS A 81 -6.13 5.98 10.35
CA LYS A 81 -5.99 6.99 11.42
C LYS A 81 -5.35 6.43 12.69
N SER A 82 -5.27 5.10 12.82
CA SER A 82 -4.45 4.45 13.84
C SER A 82 -2.98 4.45 13.41
N LYS A 83 -2.23 5.48 13.84
CA LYS A 83 -0.76 5.38 13.92
C LYS A 83 -0.39 4.12 14.70
N SER A 84 0.58 3.34 14.20
CA SER A 84 1.00 2.10 14.87
C SER A 84 1.51 2.40 16.30
N PRO A 85 1.47 1.43 17.23
CA PRO A 85 1.98 1.63 18.59
C PRO A 85 3.42 2.15 18.61
N MET A 86 4.29 1.60 17.75
CA MET A 86 5.68 2.05 17.59
C MET A 86 5.79 3.53 17.17
N VAL A 87 4.99 3.99 16.20
CA VAL A 87 4.99 5.40 15.79
C VAL A 87 4.53 6.34 16.92
N LYS A 88 3.61 5.88 17.78
CA LYS A 88 3.20 6.65 18.98
C LYS A 88 4.35 6.75 20.00
N MET A 89 5.09 5.67 20.25
CA MET A 89 6.24 5.68 21.16
C MET A 89 7.35 6.61 20.65
N PHE A 90 7.72 6.51 19.37
CA PHE A 90 8.72 7.41 18.76
C PHE A 90 8.30 8.88 18.81
N GLN A 91 7.01 9.19 18.63
CA GLN A 91 6.52 10.56 18.71
C GLN A 91 6.56 11.12 20.15
N GLY A 92 6.45 10.29 21.19
CA GLY A 92 6.71 10.69 22.57
C GLY A 92 8.19 11.05 22.79
N LEU A 93 9.09 10.12 22.44
CA LEU A 93 10.55 10.33 22.56
C LEU A 93 11.05 11.59 21.83
N LEU A 94 10.47 11.91 20.68
CA LEU A 94 10.83 13.11 19.91
C LEU A 94 10.39 14.41 20.60
N VAL A 95 9.25 14.40 21.30
CA VAL A 95 8.78 15.54 22.10
C VAL A 95 9.66 15.70 23.35
N ASP A 96 9.97 14.62 24.05
CA ASP A 96 10.84 14.67 25.23
C ASP A 96 12.23 15.24 24.90
N LEU A 97 12.80 14.86 23.74
CA LEU A 97 14.09 15.36 23.25
C LEU A 97 14.05 16.85 22.84
N GLN A 98 12.92 17.34 22.32
CA GLN A 98 12.70 18.77 22.06
C GLN A 98 12.57 19.56 23.38
N VAL A 99 11.94 18.97 24.40
CA VAL A 99 11.75 19.56 25.73
C VAL A 99 13.05 19.53 26.56
N SER A 100 13.94 18.54 26.39
CA SER A 100 15.26 18.56 27.02
C SER A 100 16.16 19.63 26.40
N ARG A 101 16.29 19.62 25.05
CA ARG A 101 17.13 20.57 24.31
C ARG A 101 16.77 22.03 24.61
N SER A 102 15.48 22.37 24.64
CA SER A 102 15.04 23.75 24.93
C SER A 102 15.31 24.19 26.37
N LYS A 103 15.33 23.27 27.35
CA LYS A 103 15.77 23.56 28.73
C LYS A 103 17.29 23.71 28.82
N GLU A 104 18.04 22.87 28.13
CA GLU A 104 19.51 22.93 28.05
C GLU A 104 19.96 24.25 27.42
N GLU A 105 19.32 24.66 26.32
CA GLU A 105 19.58 25.93 25.61
C GLU A 105 19.30 27.15 26.49
N ALA A 106 18.18 27.15 27.24
CA ALA A 106 17.85 28.21 28.19
C ALA A 106 18.86 28.28 29.36
N ALA A 107 19.26 27.14 29.95
CA ALA A 107 20.23 27.10 31.04
C ALA A 107 21.64 27.54 30.60
N LEU A 108 22.06 27.18 29.39
CA LEU A 108 23.30 27.65 28.79
C LEU A 108 23.28 29.17 28.57
N ALA A 109 22.18 29.72 28.04
CA ALA A 109 22.02 31.16 27.85
C ALA A 109 22.05 31.94 29.18
N GLU A 110 21.44 31.41 30.24
CA GLU A 110 21.49 32.02 31.57
C GLU A 110 22.93 32.03 32.14
N MET A 111 23.65 30.90 32.07
CA MET A 111 25.03 30.82 32.55
C MET A 111 26.00 31.74 31.77
N VAL A 112 25.78 31.93 30.47
CA VAL A 112 26.55 32.90 29.67
C VAL A 112 26.27 34.32 30.17
N LYS A 113 25.00 34.72 30.32
CA LYS A 113 24.63 36.05 30.79
C LYS A 113 25.14 36.34 32.20
N GLN A 114 25.05 35.38 33.13
CA GLN A 114 25.60 35.54 34.49
C GLN A 114 27.12 35.79 34.45
N ARG A 115 27.85 35.11 33.56
CA ARG A 115 29.31 35.28 33.39
C ARG A 115 29.69 36.61 32.76
N GLU A 116 28.92 37.09 31.79
CA GLU A 116 29.10 38.42 31.19
C GLU A 116 28.89 39.51 32.24
N GLU A 117 27.80 39.42 33.01
CA GLU A 117 27.54 40.33 34.14
C GLU A 117 28.61 40.29 35.25
N GLU A 118 29.25 39.15 35.51
CA GLU A 118 30.37 39.07 36.47
C GLU A 118 31.61 39.80 35.93
N LEU A 119 31.90 39.66 34.64
CA LEU A 119 33.04 40.32 34.00
C LEU A 119 32.86 41.85 33.95
N GLU A 120 31.66 42.34 33.64
CA GLU A 120 31.35 43.78 33.66
C GLU A 120 31.47 44.39 35.07
N LYS A 121 31.04 43.66 36.12
CA LYS A 121 31.12 44.12 37.52
C LYS A 121 32.55 44.09 38.10
N ARG A 122 33.54 43.65 37.32
CA ARG A 122 34.94 43.49 37.73
C ARG A 122 35.90 44.48 37.06
N HIS A 123 35.35 45.49 36.36
CA HIS A 123 36.10 46.40 35.50
C HIS A 123 35.89 47.89 35.86
#